data_AF-M7CH17-F1
#
_entry.id   AF-M7CH17-F1
#
_cell.length_a   1.000
_cell.length_b   1.000
_cell.length_c   1.000
_cell.angle_alpha   90.00
_cell.angle_beta   90.00
_cell.angle_gamma   90.00
#
_symmetry.space_group_name_H-M   'P 1'
#
loop_
_entity.id
_entity.type
_entity.pdbx_description
1 polymer ?
#
loop_
_entity_poly.entity_id
_entity_poly.type
_entity_poly.pdbx_seq_one_letter_code
_entity_poly.pdbx_strand_id
1 'polypeptide(L)'
;MCTLKHPGQEEERFGFLHKRDCETPPPRRTKEIITGTWDKASYPHGTSATYNCRPGYIKLGRVTFECKDGIWKHLYPYVECINKPCGHPGDIQFGSFELTAGTEFVFGTRVEYKCDEG
;
A
#
# COMPACT_ATOMS: atom_id res chain seq x y z
N MET A 1 40.94 35.28 -23.48
CA MET A 1 39.91 34.26 -23.23
C MET A 1 40.36 33.43 -22.04
N CYS A 2 39.83 33.70 -20.86
CA CYS A 2 40.10 32.92 -19.65
C CYS A 2 38.84 32.14 -19.32
N THR A 3 38.93 30.82 -19.34
CA THR A 3 37.82 29.91 -19.05
C THR A 3 37.59 29.83 -17.53
N LEU A 4 36.38 30.18 -17.11
CA LEU A 4 35.86 29.95 -15.77
C LEU A 4 35.73 28.45 -15.53
N LYS A 5 36.48 27.91 -14.57
CA LYS A 5 36.21 26.61 -13.97
C LYS A 5 35.69 26.90 -12.56
N HIS A 6 34.41 26.72 -12.34
CA HIS A 6 33.83 26.71 -10.99
C HIS A 6 34.01 25.30 -10.41
N PRO A 7 34.79 25.10 -9.34
CA PRO A 7 34.61 23.95 -8.48
C PRO A 7 33.76 24.43 -7.29
N GLY A 8 32.46 24.49 -7.50
CA GLY A 8 31.50 24.68 -6.42
C GLY A 8 31.24 23.33 -5.75
N GLN A 9 32.01 23.01 -4.70
CA GLN A 9 31.64 22.04 -3.67
C GLN A 9 32.52 22.31 -2.45
N GLU A 10 32.15 23.38 -1.75
CA GLU A 10 32.56 23.65 -0.38
C GLU A 10 31.90 22.58 0.50
N GLU A 11 32.70 21.65 1.02
CA GLU A 11 32.30 20.72 2.08
C GLU A 11 32.04 21.53 3.36
N GLU A 12 30.79 21.96 3.53
CA GLU A 12 30.31 22.52 4.79
C GLU A 12 30.19 21.41 5.84
N ARG A 13 31.21 21.34 6.69
CA ARG A 13 31.36 20.50 7.87
C ARG A 13 30.37 20.93 8.97
N PHE A 14 29.16 20.35 8.97
CA PHE A 14 28.30 20.22 10.15
C PHE A 14 27.74 18.79 10.17
N GLY A 15 27.73 18.13 11.34
CA GLY A 15 27.42 16.70 11.49
C GLY A 15 25.99 16.28 11.10
N PHE A 16 25.69 16.24 9.80
CA PHE A 16 24.45 15.76 9.24
C PHE A 16 24.70 14.41 8.55
N LEU A 17 24.09 13.35 9.09
CA LEU A 17 24.05 12.03 8.46
C LEU A 17 23.48 12.20 7.04
N HIS A 18 24.30 12.02 6.01
CA HIS A 18 23.86 12.12 4.63
C HIS A 18 22.89 10.96 4.37
N LYS A 19 21.59 11.26 4.36
CA LYS A 19 20.55 10.25 4.20
C LYS A 19 20.43 9.91 2.72
N ARG A 20 20.35 8.61 2.40
CA ARG A 20 20.29 8.15 1.01
C ARG A 20 18.90 8.29 0.43
N ASP A 21 18.89 8.53 -0.88
CA ASP A 21 17.70 8.56 -1.73
C ASP A 21 17.31 7.16 -2.17
N CYS A 22 16.03 6.95 -2.47
CA CYS A 22 15.54 5.68 -2.99
C CYS A 22 15.70 5.65 -4.50
N GLU A 23 16.50 4.71 -5.00
CA GLU A 23 16.77 4.53 -6.44
C GLU A 23 15.66 3.78 -7.17
N THR A 24 14.72 3.19 -6.44
CA THR A 24 13.58 2.47 -6.99
C THR A 24 12.28 3.19 -6.67
N PRO A 25 11.25 3.06 -7.54
CA PRO A 25 9.92 3.54 -7.20
C PRO A 25 9.37 2.81 -5.97
N PRO A 26 8.37 3.39 -5.29
CA PRO A 26 7.75 2.74 -4.15
C PRO A 26 7.20 1.35 -4.51
N PRO A 27 7.21 0.40 -3.56
CA PRO A 27 6.92 -1.00 -3.84
C PRO A 27 5.50 -1.21 -4.37
N ARG A 28 5.35 -2.05 -5.40
CA ARG A 28 4.03 -2.51 -5.85
C ARG A 28 3.46 -3.51 -4.84
N ARG A 29 2.16 -3.40 -4.55
CA ARG A 29 1.44 -4.32 -3.66
C ARG A 29 0.21 -4.91 -4.35
N THR A 30 -0.29 -6.02 -3.80
CA THR A 30 -1.39 -6.78 -4.38
C THR A 30 -2.76 -6.18 -4.07
N LYS A 31 -2.97 -5.69 -2.84
CA LYS A 31 -4.27 -5.16 -2.38
C LYS A 31 -4.39 -3.65 -2.64
N GLU A 32 -3.29 -3.01 -3.02
CA GLU A 32 -3.19 -1.58 -3.18
C GLU A 32 -2.76 -1.15 -4.58
N ILE A 33 -3.07 0.11 -4.91
CA ILE A 33 -2.62 0.83 -6.09
C ILE A 33 -1.95 2.11 -5.59
N ILE A 34 -0.71 2.31 -6.00
CA ILE A 34 0.01 3.54 -5.70
C ILE A 34 -0.61 4.73 -6.44
N THR A 35 -0.77 5.85 -5.76
CA THR A 35 -1.29 7.09 -6.37
C THR A 35 -0.17 7.91 -7.01
N GLY A 36 -0.44 8.50 -8.16
CA GLY A 36 0.50 9.36 -8.87
C GLY A 36 1.48 8.60 -9.78
N THR A 37 2.39 9.35 -10.41
CA THR A 37 3.39 8.83 -11.35
C THR A 37 4.73 8.68 -10.65
N TRP A 38 5.38 7.52 -10.85
CA TRP A 38 6.63 7.12 -10.19
C TRP A 38 7.65 6.60 -11.21
N ASP A 39 8.00 7.48 -12.16
CA ASP A 39 8.90 7.24 -13.29
C ASP A 39 10.30 7.87 -13.13
N LYS A 40 10.57 8.52 -11.99
CA LYS A 40 11.87 9.13 -11.71
C LYS A 40 12.94 8.07 -11.41
N ALA A 41 14.18 8.40 -11.76
CA ALA A 41 15.36 7.58 -11.48
C ALA A 41 15.74 7.53 -9.99
N SER A 42 15.40 8.56 -9.20
CA SER A 42 15.58 8.56 -7.74
C SER A 42 14.54 9.41 -7.02
N TYR A 43 14.35 9.12 -5.73
CA TYR A 43 13.42 9.79 -4.84
C TYR A 43 14.14 10.25 -3.57
N PRO A 44 14.18 11.55 -3.28
CA PRO A 44 14.85 12.09 -2.10
C PRO A 44 14.39 11.44 -0.79
N HIS A 45 15.30 11.33 0.20
CA HIS A 45 14.90 10.97 1.56
C HIS A 45 13.71 11.83 2.05
N GLY A 46 12.71 11.18 2.64
CA GLY A 46 11.47 11.82 3.10
C GLY A 46 10.36 11.89 2.03
N THR A 47 10.62 11.50 0.79
CA THR A 47 9.57 11.39 -0.23
C THR A 47 8.51 10.40 0.22
N SER A 48 7.23 10.78 0.12
CA SER A 48 6.09 9.96 0.58
C SER A 48 5.19 9.53 -0.56
N ALA A 49 4.86 8.24 -0.59
CA ALA A 49 3.99 7.60 -1.55
C ALA A 49 2.71 7.12 -0.88
N THR A 50 1.55 7.57 -1.36
CA THR A 50 0.24 7.16 -0.84
C THR A 50 -0.37 6.07 -1.70
N TYR A 51 -1.09 5.15 -1.07
CA TYR A 51 -1.73 4.02 -1.71
C TYR A 51 -3.24 4.02 -1.49
N ASN A 52 -3.96 3.66 -2.54
CA ASN A 52 -5.40 3.40 -2.52
C ASN A 52 -5.66 1.90 -2.53
N CYS A 53 -6.75 1.48 -1.89
CA CYS A 53 -7.15 0.08 -1.93
C CYS A 53 -7.71 -0.24 -3.31
N ARG A 54 -7.38 -1.41 -3.83
CA ARG A 54 -8.05 -1.96 -5.01
C ARG A 54 -9.55 -2.16 -4.72
N PRO A 55 -10.40 -2.20 -5.74
CA PRO A 55 -11.80 -2.60 -5.57
C PRO A 55 -11.91 -3.93 -4.82
N GLY A 56 -12.84 -4.00 -3.87
CA GLY A 56 -13.00 -5.15 -2.98
C GLY A 56 -12.17 -5.09 -1.69
N TYR A 57 -11.36 -4.05 -1.51
CA TYR A 57 -10.58 -3.83 -0.29
C TYR A 57 -10.92 -2.48 0.35
N ILE A 58 -10.78 -2.38 1.67
CA ILE A 58 -10.99 -1.15 2.46
C ILE A 58 -9.83 -0.93 3.44
N LYS A 59 -9.68 0.30 3.93
CA LYS A 59 -8.68 0.67 4.94
C LYS A 59 -9.25 1.68 5.94
N LEU A 60 -8.73 1.67 7.16
CA LEU A 60 -8.97 2.70 8.17
C LEU A 60 -7.73 3.59 8.29
N GLY A 61 -7.68 4.64 7.47
CA GLY A 61 -6.55 5.58 7.43
C GLY A 61 -5.83 5.61 6.09
N ARG A 62 -4.61 6.15 6.07
CA ARG A 62 -3.77 6.26 4.87
C ARG A 62 -2.66 5.19 4.89
N VAL A 63 -2.57 4.44 3.80
CA VAL A 63 -1.42 3.56 3.54
C VAL A 63 -0.36 4.43 2.87
N THR A 64 0.73 4.72 3.58
CA THR A 64 1.77 5.66 3.12
C THR A 64 3.14 5.07 3.34
N PHE A 65 3.97 5.03 2.30
CA PHE A 65 5.37 4.65 2.38
C PHE A 65 6.24 5.90 2.28
N GLU A 66 7.31 5.95 3.06
CA GLU A 66 8.29 7.04 3.04
C GLU A 66 9.67 6.49 2.71
N CYS A 67 10.39 7.18 1.83
CA CYS A 67 11.78 6.87 1.55
C CYS A 67 12.64 7.22 2.78
N LYS A 68 13.13 6.20 3.47
CA LYS A 68 13.98 6.32 4.65
C LYS A 68 15.33 5.68 4.41
N ASP A 69 16.27 6.53 4.02
CA ASP A 69 17.70 6.21 3.88
C ASP A 69 17.94 5.11 2.85
N GLY A 70 17.46 5.37 1.62
CA GLY A 70 17.52 4.46 0.48
C GLY A 70 16.48 3.35 0.46
N ILE A 71 15.63 3.27 1.49
CA ILE A 71 14.65 2.18 1.64
C ILE A 71 13.25 2.74 1.84
N TRP A 72 12.30 2.30 1.03
CA TRP A 72 10.88 2.58 1.25
C TRP A 72 10.37 1.87 2.50
N LYS A 73 9.95 2.64 3.50
CA LYS A 73 9.39 2.11 4.76
C LYS A 73 7.93 2.48 4.90
N HIS A 74 7.13 1.53 5.38
CA HIS A 74 5.72 1.77 5.66
C HIS A 74 5.60 2.71 6.87
N LEU A 75 4.99 3.88 6.70
CA LEU A 75 4.88 4.90 7.74
C LEU A 75 3.94 4.48 8.88
N TYR A 76 2.85 3.79 8.53
CA TYR A 76 1.86 3.25 9.46
C TYR A 76 1.66 1.75 9.23
N PRO A 77 2.54 0.89 9.78
CA PRO A 77 2.50 -0.56 9.53
C PRO A 77 1.16 -1.25 9.82
N TYR A 78 0.37 -0.69 10.72
CA TYR A 78 -0.94 -1.19 11.14
C TYR A 78 -2.10 -0.76 10.23
N VAL A 79 -1.88 0.16 9.29
CA VAL A 79 -2.89 0.58 8.32
C VAL A 79 -2.63 -0.16 7.02
N GLU A 80 -3.48 -1.12 6.70
CA GLU A 80 -3.42 -1.85 5.44
C GLU A 80 -4.79 -2.00 4.78
N CYS A 81 -4.78 -2.35 3.49
CA CYS A 81 -6.01 -2.66 2.79
C CYS A 81 -6.44 -4.09 3.12
N ILE A 82 -7.55 -4.24 3.83
CA ILE A 82 -8.17 -5.51 4.18
C ILE A 82 -9.33 -5.81 3.24
N ASN A 83 -9.74 -7.08 3.15
CA ASN A 83 -10.87 -7.48 2.34
C ASN A 83 -12.14 -6.78 2.85
N LYS A 84 -12.92 -6.20 1.94
CA LYS A 84 -14.16 -5.50 2.30
C LYS A 84 -15.17 -6.51 2.86
N PRO A 85 -15.74 -6.32 4.05
CA PRO A 85 -16.80 -7.17 4.56
C PRO A 85 -18.04 -7.02 3.68
N CYS A 86 -18.67 -8.15 3.32
CA CYS A 86 -19.98 -8.17 2.65
C CYS A 86 -21.14 -8.37 3.64
N GLY A 87 -20.85 -8.75 4.88
CA GLY A 87 -21.86 -9.00 5.92
C GLY A 87 -22.37 -10.44 5.89
N HIS A 88 -22.93 -10.88 7.02
CA HIS A 88 -23.53 -12.20 7.12
C HIS A 88 -24.78 -12.28 6.23
N PRO A 89 -25.01 -13.38 5.48
CA PRO A 89 -26.19 -13.57 4.62
C PRO A 89 -27.54 -13.47 5.34
N GLY A 90 -27.52 -13.68 6.67
CA GLY A 90 -28.71 -13.75 7.52
C GLY A 90 -29.15 -15.19 7.77
N ASP A 91 -30.15 -15.35 8.61
CA ASP A 91 -30.78 -16.65 8.87
C ASP A 91 -31.77 -16.98 7.75
N ILE A 92 -31.76 -18.24 7.30
CA ILE A 92 -32.62 -18.73 6.22
C ILE A 92 -33.64 -19.68 6.82
N GLN A 93 -34.92 -19.36 6.66
CA GLN A 93 -35.98 -20.27 7.08
C GLN A 93 -36.09 -21.42 6.07
N PHE A 94 -36.13 -22.65 6.56
CA PHE A 94 -36.23 -23.87 5.75
C PHE A 94 -35.08 -24.03 4.74
N GLY A 95 -33.87 -23.62 5.16
CA GLY A 95 -32.66 -23.77 4.37
C GLY A 95 -31.41 -23.45 5.16
N SER A 96 -30.27 -23.66 4.53
CA SER A 96 -28.94 -23.45 5.08
C SER A 96 -28.02 -22.86 4.01
N PHE A 97 -26.85 -22.39 4.43
CA PHE A 97 -25.82 -21.96 3.52
C PHE A 97 -24.44 -22.35 4.05
N GLU A 98 -23.49 -22.51 3.13
CA GLU A 98 -22.11 -22.86 3.47
C GLU A 98 -21.13 -22.01 2.66
N LEU A 99 -20.00 -21.64 3.28
CA LEU A 99 -18.89 -20.99 2.59
C LEU A 99 -18.11 -22.04 1.80
N THR A 100 -18.18 -21.97 0.47
CA THR A 100 -17.48 -22.88 -0.45
C THR A 100 -16.09 -22.34 -0.84
N ALA A 101 -15.82 -21.06 -0.58
CA ALA A 101 -14.49 -20.47 -0.71
C ALA A 101 -14.27 -19.39 0.34
N GLY A 102 -13.17 -19.51 1.10
CA GLY A 102 -12.83 -18.61 2.20
C GLY A 102 -13.49 -18.98 3.53
N THR A 103 -13.17 -18.22 4.58
CA THR A 103 -13.58 -18.51 5.96
C THR A 103 -14.39 -17.37 6.62
N GLU A 104 -14.52 -16.24 5.93
CA GLU A 104 -15.18 -15.04 6.44
C GLU A 104 -16.07 -14.40 5.37
N PHE A 105 -17.09 -13.64 5.76
CA PHE A 105 -17.96 -12.92 4.82
C PHE A 105 -17.30 -11.63 4.33
N VAL A 106 -16.28 -11.79 3.49
CA VAL A 106 -15.47 -10.73 2.93
C VAL A 106 -15.32 -10.88 1.42
N PHE A 107 -14.88 -9.82 0.75
CA PHE A 107 -14.62 -9.82 -0.68
C PHE A 107 -13.71 -10.99 -1.10
N GLY A 108 -14.16 -11.73 -2.12
CA GLY A 108 -13.47 -12.90 -2.67
C GLY A 108 -14.00 -14.24 -2.15
N THR A 109 -14.92 -14.25 -1.17
CA THR A 109 -15.55 -15.48 -0.69
C THR A 109 -16.78 -15.87 -1.50
N ARG A 110 -17.17 -17.15 -1.40
CA ARG A 110 -18.34 -17.71 -2.08
C ARG A 110 -19.21 -18.47 -1.10
N VAL A 111 -20.51 -18.25 -1.19
CA VAL A 111 -21.54 -18.94 -0.42
C VAL A 111 -22.40 -19.77 -1.36
N GLU A 112 -22.76 -20.97 -0.95
CA GLU A 112 -23.76 -21.82 -1.60
C GLU A 112 -24.95 -22.00 -0.66
N TYR A 113 -26.16 -21.89 -1.21
CA TYR A 113 -27.42 -22.01 -0.47
C TYR A 113 -28.06 -23.35 -0.76
N LYS A 114 -28.64 -23.97 0.27
CA LYS A 114 -29.34 -25.24 0.20
C LYS A 114 -30.71 -25.11 0.86
N CYS A 115 -31.75 -25.59 0.19
CA CYS A 115 -33.08 -25.69 0.78
C CYS A 115 -33.22 -27.01 1.55
N ASP A 116 -34.01 -26.97 2.62
CA ASP A 116 -34.40 -28.18 3.34
C ASP A 116 -35.40 -29.00 2.49
N GLU A 117 -35.44 -30.32 2.69
CA GLU A 117 -36.44 -31.16 2.05
C GLU A 117 -37.83 -30.95 2.69
N GLY A 118 -38.89 -31.05 1.87
CA GLY A 118 -40.28 -30.78 2.25
C GLY A 118 -41.17 -32.01 2.19
#